data_AF-A0A5B0QR94-F1
#
_entry.id   AF-A0A5B0QR94-F1
#
_cell.length_a   1.000
_cell.length_b   1.000
_cell.length_c   1.000
_cell.angle_alpha   90.00
_cell.angle_beta   90.00
_cell.angle_gamma   90.00
#
_symmetry.space_group_name_H-M   'P 1'
#
loop_
_entity.id
_entity.type
_entity.pdbx_description
1 polymer ?
#
loop_
_entity_poly.entity_id
_entity_poly.type
_entity_poly.pdbx_seq_one_letter_code
_entity_poly.pdbx_strand_id
1 'polypeptide(L)'
;MGVGVRLSTPSDFKANATNHSSLDRPIGNKKAKRLHHIEVNEQAWKQTIAEAHTLVANEQKRQNDIFDKEAQSLQMMAATGSANNDVMMMNQDLTNLDDDAREYFTLRRKQILASL
;
A
#
# COMPACT_ATOMS: atom_id res chain seq x y z
N MET A 1 66.14 -23.01 -28.00
CA MET A 1 66.34 -24.37 -27.47
C MET A 1 65.71 -24.38 -26.09
N GLY A 2 64.48 -24.87 -25.95
CA GLY A 2 64.18 -26.21 -25.42
C GLY A 2 64.19 -26.12 -23.88
N VAL A 3 63.09 -26.31 -23.15
CA VAL A 3 62.37 -27.58 -23.00
C VAL A 3 60.90 -27.30 -22.68
N GLY A 4 59.99 -27.70 -23.57
CA GLY A 4 58.57 -27.84 -23.28
C GLY A 4 58.33 -29.15 -22.55
N VAL A 5 57.75 -29.07 -21.35
CA VAL A 5 57.34 -30.22 -20.55
C VAL A 5 56.08 -30.82 -21.17
N ARG A 6 56.12 -32.14 -21.41
CA ARG A 6 55.04 -32.96 -21.94
C ARG A 6 53.85 -32.99 -20.98
N LEU A 7 52.63 -32.87 -21.49
CA LEU A 7 51.47 -33.62 -21.00
C LEU A 7 50.54 -33.95 -22.18
N SER A 8 50.09 -35.19 -22.18
CA SER A 8 49.47 -35.99 -23.25
C SER A 8 48.17 -35.42 -23.85
N THR A 9 48.00 -35.60 -25.16
CA THR A 9 46.71 -35.47 -25.87
C THR A 9 45.90 -36.78 -25.80
N PRO A 10 44.66 -36.81 -26.32
CA PRO A 10 43.40 -36.49 -25.64
C PRO A 10 42.68 -37.78 -25.21
N SER A 11 42.20 -37.87 -23.98
CA SER A 11 41.20 -38.89 -23.66
C SER A 11 39.87 -38.38 -24.17
N ASP A 12 39.44 -38.90 -25.31
CA ASP A 12 38.12 -38.69 -25.89
C ASP A 12 37.04 -38.78 -24.80
N PHE A 13 36.58 -37.62 -24.34
CA PHE A 13 35.36 -37.53 -23.55
C PHE A 13 34.24 -37.86 -24.53
N LYS A 14 33.93 -39.15 -24.63
CA LYS A 14 32.76 -39.65 -25.33
C LYS A 14 31.56 -39.07 -24.57
N ALA A 15 31.12 -37.90 -25.03
CA ALA A 15 29.84 -37.33 -24.69
C ALA A 15 28.80 -38.36 -25.13
N ASN A 16 28.46 -39.28 -24.23
CA ASN A 16 27.22 -40.01 -24.32
C ASN A 16 26.13 -39.01 -23.91
N ALA A 17 25.88 -38.05 -24.80
CA ALA A 17 24.61 -37.37 -24.85
C ALA A 17 23.61 -38.45 -25.25
N THR A 18 23.21 -39.26 -24.27
CA THR A 18 22.02 -40.07 -24.38
C THR A 18 20.89 -39.06 -24.44
N ASN A 19 20.59 -38.63 -25.66
CA ASN A 19 19.30 -38.08 -26.04
C ASN A 19 18.29 -39.21 -25.79
N HIS A 20 17.97 -39.43 -24.51
CA HIS A 20 16.74 -40.08 -24.13
C HIS A 20 15.67 -39.12 -24.61
N SER A 21 15.15 -39.36 -25.81
CA SER A 21 13.78 -38.97 -26.10
C SER A 21 12.98 -39.45 -24.90
N SER A 22 12.46 -38.50 -24.11
CA SER A 22 11.58 -38.82 -23.00
C SER A 22 10.31 -39.34 -23.64
N LEU A 23 10.34 -40.62 -24.04
CA LEU A 23 9.16 -41.39 -24.38
C LEU A 23 8.26 -41.25 -23.17
N ASP A 24 7.10 -40.63 -23.38
CA ASP A 24 6.12 -40.40 -22.35
C ASP A 24 5.58 -41.76 -21.89
N ARG A 25 6.29 -42.35 -20.92
CA ARG A 25 5.92 -43.65 -20.37
C ARG A 25 4.71 -43.41 -19.49
N PRO A 26 3.66 -44.25 -19.61
CA PRO A 26 2.46 -44.08 -18.81
C PRO A 26 2.84 -44.06 -17.33
N ILE A 27 2.41 -43.00 -16.63
CA ILE A 27 2.71 -42.84 -15.22
C ILE A 27 1.93 -43.88 -14.42
N GLY A 28 2.58 -44.53 -13.46
CA GLY A 28 1.89 -45.46 -12.58
C GLY A 28 0.76 -44.76 -11.80
N ASN A 29 -0.37 -45.46 -11.60
CA ASN A 29 -1.58 -44.92 -10.95
C ASN A 29 -1.30 -44.18 -9.62
N LYS A 30 -0.39 -44.69 -8.78
CA LYS A 30 0.02 -44.03 -7.53
C LYS A 30 0.63 -42.65 -7.74
N LYS A 31 1.46 -42.49 -8.79
CA LYS A 31 2.08 -41.20 -9.14
C LYS A 31 1.04 -40.25 -9.75
N ALA A 32 0.14 -40.76 -10.61
CA ALA A 32 -0.97 -39.99 -11.16
C ALA A 32 -1.84 -39.36 -10.08
N LYS A 33 -2.32 -40.18 -9.14
CA LYS A 33 -3.17 -39.72 -8.03
C LYS A 33 -2.47 -38.66 -7.17
N ARG A 34 -1.16 -38.82 -6.93
CA ARG A 34 -0.38 -37.83 -6.18
C ARG A 34 -0.31 -36.49 -6.91
N LEU A 35 0.02 -36.50 -8.21
CA LEU A 35 0.11 -35.27 -9.00
C LEU A 35 -1.23 -34.54 -9.07
N HIS A 36 -2.31 -35.29 -9.31
CA HIS A 36 -3.66 -34.72 -9.30
C HIS A 36 -4.00 -34.11 -7.93
N HIS A 37 -3.67 -34.77 -6.82
CA HIS A 37 -3.90 -34.20 -5.49
C HIS A 37 -3.09 -32.92 -5.25
N ILE A 38 -1.84 -32.87 -5.70
CA ILE A 38 -1.01 -31.67 -5.64
C ILE A 38 -1.64 -30.55 -6.46
N GLU A 39 -2.08 -30.83 -7.68
CA GLU A 39 -2.69 -29.84 -8.57
C GLU A 39 -4.00 -29.30 -8.00
N VAL A 40 -4.87 -30.16 -7.47
CA VAL A 40 -6.12 -29.73 -6.82
C VAL A 40 -5.83 -28.82 -5.62
N ASN A 41 -4.89 -29.22 -4.76
CA ASN A 41 -4.46 -28.37 -3.65
C ASN A 41 -3.83 -27.07 -4.16
N GLU A 42 -3.12 -27.13 -5.29
CA GLU A 42 -2.49 -25.98 -5.91
C GLU A 42 -3.50 -24.93 -6.34
N GLN A 43 -4.55 -25.36 -7.03
CA GLN A 43 -5.63 -24.49 -7.45
C GLN A 43 -6.41 -23.93 -6.25
N ALA A 44 -6.67 -24.76 -5.24
CA ALA A 44 -7.36 -24.31 -4.04
C ALA A 44 -6.62 -23.18 -3.31
N TRP A 45 -5.29 -23.30 -3.11
CA TRP A 45 -4.54 -22.22 -2.45
C TRP A 45 -4.48 -20.96 -3.31
N LYS A 46 -4.33 -21.09 -4.63
CA LYS A 46 -4.34 -19.93 -5.54
C LYS A 46 -5.66 -19.17 -5.47
N GLN A 47 -6.78 -19.90 -5.44
CA GLN A 47 -8.09 -19.32 -5.29
C GLN A 47 -8.23 -18.57 -3.95
N THR A 48 -7.84 -19.21 -2.84
CA THR A 48 -7.90 -18.57 -1.52
C THR A 48 -7.06 -17.30 -1.45
N ILE A 49 -5.86 -17.30 -2.05
CA ILE A 49 -5.01 -16.10 -2.10
C ILE A 49 -5.65 -15.01 -2.96
N ALA A 50 -6.22 -15.35 -4.12
CA ALA A 50 -6.91 -14.39 -4.97
C ALA A 50 -8.13 -13.74 -4.28
N GLU A 51 -8.92 -14.54 -3.56
CA GLU A 51 -10.03 -14.05 -2.74
C GLU A 51 -9.54 -13.12 -1.63
N ALA A 52 -8.47 -13.51 -0.91
CA ALA A 52 -7.88 -12.67 0.13
C ALA A 52 -7.38 -11.33 -0.41
N HIS A 53 -6.68 -11.31 -1.56
CA HIS A 53 -6.25 -10.06 -2.19
C HIS A 53 -7.42 -9.18 -2.61
N THR A 54 -8.50 -9.78 -3.10
CA THR A 54 -9.72 -9.05 -3.47
C THR A 54 -10.35 -8.39 -2.26
N LEU A 55 -10.44 -9.11 -1.13
CA LEU A 55 -10.94 -8.56 0.13
C LEU A 55 -10.07 -7.41 0.63
N VAL A 56 -8.74 -7.57 0.60
CA VAL A 56 -7.80 -6.50 1.00
C VAL A 56 -7.94 -5.27 0.11
N ALA A 57 -8.04 -5.43 -1.21
CA ALA A 57 -8.21 -4.31 -2.12
C ALA A 57 -9.53 -3.56 -1.89
N ASN A 58 -10.62 -4.30 -1.66
CA ASN A 58 -11.93 -3.71 -1.35
C ASN A 58 -11.91 -2.96 -0.02
N GLU A 59 -11.28 -3.54 1.00
CA GLU A 59 -11.17 -2.90 2.32
C GLU A 59 -10.27 -1.67 2.25
N GLN A 60 -9.17 -1.71 1.50
CA GLN A 60 -8.30 -0.55 1.29
C GLN A 60 -9.05 0.59 0.61
N LYS A 61 -9.87 0.29 -0.42
CA LYS A 61 -10.71 1.29 -1.07
C LYS A 61 -11.68 1.91 -0.07
N ARG A 62 -12.35 1.09 0.73
CA ARG A 62 -13.27 1.55 1.77
C ARG A 62 -12.57 2.47 2.78
N GLN A 63 -11.35 2.13 3.20
CA GLN A 63 -10.58 2.95 4.13
C GLN A 63 -10.19 4.30 3.52
N ASN A 64 -9.78 4.34 2.26
CA ASN A 64 -9.50 5.59 1.58
C ASN A 64 -10.76 6.48 1.50
N ASP A 65 -11.91 5.90 1.15
CA ASP A 65 -13.19 6.64 1.13
C ASP A 65 -13.56 7.18 2.53
N ILE A 66 -13.21 6.48 3.60
CA ILE A 66 -13.40 6.94 4.99
C ILE A 66 -12.47 8.11 5.29
N PHE A 67 -11.18 8.00 4.99
CA PHE A 67 -10.21 9.06 5.23
C PHE A 67 -10.55 10.35 4.49
N ASP A 68 -11.03 10.26 3.26
CA ASP A 68 -11.47 11.42 2.50
C ASP A 68 -12.64 12.13 3.19
N LYS A 69 -13.63 11.38 3.70
CA LYS A 69 -14.76 11.93 4.45
C LYS A 69 -14.34 12.52 5.78
N GLU A 70 -13.42 11.87 6.50
CA GLU A 70 -12.88 12.38 7.77
C GLU A 70 -12.10 13.68 7.55
N ALA A 71 -11.28 13.75 6.51
CA ALA A 71 -10.55 14.96 6.13
C ALA A 71 -11.50 16.12 5.81
N GLN A 72 -12.56 15.86 5.03
CA GLN A 72 -13.60 16.85 4.75
C GLN A 72 -14.34 17.30 6.02
N SER A 73 -14.68 16.35 6.89
CA SER A 73 -15.35 16.66 8.16
C SER A 73 -14.47 17.54 9.05
N LEU A 74 -13.17 17.23 9.17
CA LEU A 74 -12.21 18.03 9.93
C LEU A 74 -12.04 19.43 9.33
N GLN A 75 -11.99 19.56 8.00
CA GLN A 75 -11.98 20.88 7.35
C GLN A 75 -13.23 21.69 7.69
N MET A 76 -14.41 21.09 7.63
CA MET A 76 -15.64 21.79 8.00
C MET A 76 -15.67 22.18 9.48
N MET A 77 -15.19 21.32 10.38
CA MET A 77 -15.08 21.63 11.80
C MET A 77 -14.11 22.78 12.05
N ALA A 78 -12.95 22.80 11.37
CA ALA A 78 -11.99 23.89 11.48
C ALA A 78 -12.56 25.21 10.95
N ALA A 79 -13.24 25.19 9.81
CA ALA A 79 -13.92 26.36 9.25
C ALA A 79 -15.02 26.88 10.19
N THR A 80 -15.85 25.97 10.72
CA THR A 80 -16.90 26.30 11.69
C THR A 80 -16.30 26.87 12.98
N GLY A 81 -15.21 26.29 13.47
CA GLY A 81 -14.49 26.78 14.65
C GLY A 81 -13.92 28.18 14.45
N SER A 82 -13.35 28.47 13.27
CA SER A 82 -12.87 29.80 12.91
C SER A 82 -14.01 30.82 12.88
N ALA A 83 -15.12 30.50 12.19
CA ALA A 83 -16.28 31.38 12.11
C ALA A 83 -16.88 31.65 13.50
N ASN A 84 -16.97 30.62 14.36
CA ASN A 84 -17.44 30.77 15.73
C ASN A 84 -16.51 31.66 16.57
N ASN A 85 -15.18 31.57 16.36
CA ASN A 85 -14.23 32.46 17.01
C ASN A 85 -14.45 33.91 16.56
N ASP A 86 -14.61 34.15 15.26
CA ASP A 86 -14.87 35.49 14.73
C ASP A 86 -16.16 36.08 15.31
N VAL A 87 -17.23 35.29 15.39
CA VAL A 87 -18.49 35.68 16.03
C VAL A 87 -18.29 36.00 17.52
N MET A 88 -17.52 35.18 18.25
CA MET A 88 -17.19 35.43 19.65
C MET A 88 -16.42 36.74 19.82
N MET A 89 -15.42 37.00 18.98
CA MET A 89 -14.63 38.24 18.99
C MET A 89 -15.52 39.47 18.70
N MET A 90 -16.46 39.35 17.76
CA MET A 90 -17.44 40.40 17.44
C MET A 90 -18.42 40.68 18.59
N ASN A 91 -18.83 39.65 19.33
CA ASN A 91 -19.87 39.76 20.36
C ASN A 91 -19.34 40.01 21.78
N GLN A 92 -18.02 39.96 21.99
CA GLN A 92 -17.40 40.21 23.30
C GLN A 92 -17.85 41.56 23.90
N ASP A 93 -18.28 41.58 25.16
CA ASP A 93 -18.56 42.84 25.84
C ASP A 93 -17.23 43.53 26.22
N LEU A 94 -17.13 44.83 25.93
CA LEU A 94 -15.95 45.66 26.17
C LEU A 94 -16.11 46.62 27.36
N THR A 95 -17.28 46.64 28.01
CA THR A 95 -17.60 47.64 29.05
C THR A 95 -16.77 47.50 30.32
N ASN A 96 -16.41 46.27 30.70
CA ASN A 96 -15.69 45.94 31.94
C ASN A 96 -14.27 45.41 31.69
N LEU A 97 -13.69 45.67 30.52
CA LEU A 97 -12.32 45.28 30.19
C LEU A 97 -11.35 46.41 30.51
N ASP A 98 -10.10 46.05 30.82
CA ASP A 98 -8.99 47.01 30.85
C ASP A 98 -8.71 47.59 29.45
N ASP A 99 -7.92 48.67 29.41
CA ASP A 99 -7.65 49.42 28.18
C ASP A 99 -6.97 48.56 27.11
N ASP A 100 -6.00 47.73 27.50
CA ASP A 100 -5.22 46.89 26.59
C ASP A 100 -6.09 45.79 25.95
N ALA A 101 -6.91 45.11 26.77
CA ALA A 101 -7.84 44.09 26.28
C ALA A 101 -8.89 44.69 25.34
N ARG A 102 -9.42 45.87 25.69
CA ARG A 102 -10.39 46.59 24.86
C ARG A 102 -9.80 47.01 23.52
N GLU A 103 -8.57 47.49 23.50
CA GLU A 103 -7.86 47.81 22.26
C GLU A 103 -7.64 46.55 21.41
N TYR A 104 -7.20 45.44 22.02
CA TYR A 104 -7.01 44.16 21.36
C TYR A 104 -8.28 43.68 20.63
N PHE A 105 -9.42 43.61 21.33
CA PHE A 105 -10.68 43.16 20.71
C PHE A 105 -11.15 44.14 19.61
N THR A 106 -10.98 45.44 19.81
CA THR A 106 -11.34 46.46 18.81
C THR A 106 -10.52 46.28 17.53
N LEU A 107 -9.21 46.06 17.67
CA LEU A 107 -8.31 45.81 16.54
C LEU A 107 -8.68 44.49 15.83
N ARG A 108 -8.96 43.44 16.62
CA ARG A 108 -9.32 42.13 16.06
C ARG A 108 -10.62 42.18 15.26
N ARG A 109 -11.64 42.91 15.74
CA ARG A 109 -12.89 43.14 14.99
C ARG A 109 -12.66 43.86 13.67
N LYS A 110 -11.83 44.90 13.67
CA LYS A 110 -11.48 45.63 12.43
C LYS A 110 -10.82 44.70 11.42
N GLN A 111 -9.91 43.83 11.88
CA GLN A 111 -9.28 42.83 11.02
C GLN A 111 -10.30 41.86 10.42
N ILE A 112 -11.21 41.31 11.23
CA ILE A 112 -12.26 40.40 10.75
C ILE A 112 -13.14 41.09 9.72
N LEU A 113 -13.62 42.32 9.98
CA LEU A 113 -14.43 43.10 9.03
C LEU A 113 -13.69 43.40 7.72
N ALA A 114 -12.38 43.61 7.77
CA ALA A 114 -11.56 43.86 6.57
C ALA A 114 -11.32 42.59 5.73
N SER A 115 -11.51 41.40 6.32
CA SER A 115 -11.36 40.10 5.64
C SER A 115 -12.66 39.48 5.15
N LEU A 116 -13.81 40.13 5.37
CA LEU A 116 -15.10 39.76 4.79
C LEU A 116 -15.15 40.13 3.30
#